data_AF-A0A3B0Q2Q1-F1
#
_entry.id   AF-A0A3B0Q2Q1-F1
#
_cell.length_a   1.000
_cell.length_b   1.000
_cell.length_c   1.000
_cell.angle_alpha   90.00
_cell.angle_beta   90.00
_cell.angle_gamma   90.00
#
_symmetry.space_group_name_H-M   'P 1'
#
loop_
_entity.id
_entity.type
_entity.pdbx_description
1 polymer ?
#
loop_
_entity_poly.entity_id
_entity_poly.type
_entity_poly.pdbx_seq_one_letter_code
_entity_poly.pdbx_strand_id
1 'polypeptide(L)' 'MLQKSRFGYAMKNAISSAKLLARYITKYNNNDHGVAFELFHKIIKRSLKNS' A
#
# COMPACT_ATOMS: atom_id res chain seq x y z
N MET A 1 -6.00 -9.54 -9.32
CA MET A 1 -6.18 -8.18 -8.80
C MET A 1 -4.84 -7.45 -8.68
N LEU A 2 -3.92 -7.85 -7.79
CA LEU A 2 -2.63 -7.18 -7.59
C LEU A 2 -1.77 -7.03 -8.86
N GLN A 3 -1.63 -8.09 -9.67
CA GLN A 3 -0.86 -8.06 -10.92
C GLN A 3 -1.46 -7.12 -11.99
N LYS A 4 -2.78 -6.93 -11.99
CA LYS A 4 -3.48 -6.09 -12.98
C LYS A 4 -3.47 -4.61 -12.59
N SER A 5 -3.21 -4.31 -11.31
CA SER A 5 -3.21 -2.95 -10.80
C SER A 5 -1.86 -2.27 -11.03
N ARG A 6 -1.87 -1.09 -11.66
CA ARG A 6 -0.67 -0.25 -11.80
C ARG A 6 -0.01 0.04 -10.45
N PHE A 7 -0.78 0.17 -9.39
CA PHE A 7 -0.28 0.39 -8.03
C PHE A 7 -0.82 -0.68 -7.07
N GLY A 8 -0.37 -1.92 -7.24
CA GLY A 8 -0.70 -3.02 -6.33
C GLY A 8 0.17 -3.00 -5.06
N TYR A 9 -0.47 -2.98 -3.89
CA TYR A 9 0.17 -2.99 -2.57
C TYR A 9 -0.13 -4.28 -1.80
N ALA A 10 0.88 -4.88 -1.18
CA ALA A 10 0.72 -5.96 -0.21
C ALA A 10 1.08 -5.48 1.21
N MET A 11 0.31 -5.93 2.20
CA MET A 11 0.58 -5.61 3.60
C MET A 11 1.82 -6.32 4.14
N LYS A 12 2.45 -5.77 5.19
CA LYS A 12 3.60 -6.41 5.85
C LYS A 12 3.32 -7.84 6.30
N ASN A 13 2.12 -8.13 6.78
CA ASN A 13 1.69 -9.47 7.19
C ASN A 13 0.95 -10.26 6.10
N ALA A 14 0.95 -9.78 4.85
CA ALA A 14 0.37 -10.54 3.75
C ALA A 14 1.17 -11.83 3.48
N ILE A 15 0.47 -12.84 2.96
CA ILE A 15 1.06 -14.10 2.52
C ILE A 15 2.14 -13.88 1.45
N SER A 16 3.11 -14.79 1.35
CA SER A 16 4.26 -14.65 0.47
C SER A 16 3.88 -14.48 -1.00
N SER A 17 2.84 -15.19 -1.47
CA SER A 17 2.33 -15.04 -2.84
C SER A 17 1.80 -13.63 -3.10
N ALA A 18 1.04 -13.03 -2.17
CA ALA A 18 0.55 -11.67 -2.33
C ALA A 18 1.69 -10.64 -2.36
N LYS A 19 2.74 -10.83 -1.56
CA LYS A 19 3.95 -9.98 -1.59
C LYS A 19 4.72 -10.10 -2.89
N LEU A 20 4.83 -11.31 -3.45
CA LEU A 20 5.49 -11.55 -4.72
C LEU A 20 4.74 -10.90 -5.90
N LEU A 21 3.40 -10.85 -5.82
CA LEU A 21 2.55 -10.29 -6.87
C LEU A 21 2.35 -8.78 -6.78
N ALA A 22 2.62 -8.18 -5.61
CA ALA A 22 2.48 -6.74 -5.43
C ALA A 22 3.72 -5.99 -5.91
N ARG A 23 3.51 -4.80 -6.48
CA ARG A 23 4.62 -3.91 -6.86
C ARG A 23 5.24 -3.22 -5.65
N TYR A 24 4.46 -3.04 -4.59
CA TYR A 24 4.87 -2.36 -3.38
C TYR A 24 4.45 -3.17 -2.16
N ILE A 25 5.33 -3.22 -1.16
CA ILE A 25 5.02 -3.82 0.15
C ILE A 25 4.97 -2.68 1.16
N THR A 26 3.86 -2.58 1.88
CA THR A 26 3.66 -1.56 2.91
C THR A 26 4.50 -1.91 4.14
N LYS A 27 4.92 -0.88 4.91
CA LYS A 27 5.65 -1.09 6.18
C LYS A 27 4.75 -1.53 7.33
N TYR A 28 3.44 -1.43 7.14
CA TYR A 28 2.41 -1.60 8.16
C TYR A 28 1.62 -2.89 7.89
N ASN A 29 1.13 -3.53 8.95
CA ASN A 29 0.18 -4.63 8.82
C ASN A 29 -1.26 -4.09 8.87
N ASN A 30 -2.24 -4.98 8.83
CA ASN A 30 -3.66 -4.62 8.96
C ASN A 30 -4.04 -4.13 10.37
N ASN A 31 -3.44 -4.70 11.43
CA ASN A 31 -3.67 -4.29 12.82
C ASN A 31 -3.15 -2.87 13.09
N ASP A 32 -2.14 -2.42 12.34
CA ASP A 32 -1.54 -1.09 12.39
C ASP A 32 -2.18 -0.12 11.38
N HIS A 33 -3.39 -0.40 10.90
CA HIS A 33 -4.11 0.44 9.92
C HIS A 33 -3.34 0.73 8.63
N GLY A 34 -2.59 -0.26 8.11
CA GLY A 34 -1.66 -0.04 6.99
C GLY A 34 -2.26 0.52 5.70
N VAL A 35 -3.56 0.28 5.44
CA VAL A 35 -4.27 0.91 4.31
C VAL A 35 -4.37 2.42 4.50
N ALA A 36 -4.82 2.87 5.68
CA ALA A 36 -5.04 4.29 5.96
C ALA A 36 -3.73 5.07 5.92
N PHE A 37 -2.65 4.51 6.48
CA PHE A 37 -1.33 5.14 6.45
C PHE A 37 -0.79 5.32 5.03
N GLU A 38 -0.86 4.29 4.18
CA GLU A 38 -0.37 4.42 2.80
C GLU A 38 -1.19 5.41 1.98
N LEU A 39 -2.52 5.40 2.12
CA LEU A 39 -3.40 6.38 1.46
C LEU A 39 -3.06 7.81 1.88
N PHE A 40 -2.93 8.05 3.19
CA PHE A 40 -2.61 9.38 3.68
C PHE A 40 -1.25 9.87 3.20
N HIS A 41 -0.19 9.06 3.36
CA HIS A 41 1.18 9.50 3.06
C HIS A 41 1.47 9.61 1.56
N LYS A 42 0.92 8.71 0.74
CA LYS A 42 1.24 8.65 -0.69
C LYS A 42 0.31 9.49 -1.55
N ILE A 43 -0.96 9.61 -1.16
CA ILE A 43 -1.99 10.27 -1.97
C ILE A 43 -2.35 11.61 -1.34
N ILE A 44 -2.94 11.61 -0.15
CA ILE A 44 -3.53 12.81 0.45
C ILE A 44 -2.46 13.86 0.76
N LYS A 45 -1.40 13.49 1.50
CA LYS A 45 -0.31 14.40 1.88
C LYS A 45 0.41 14.98 0.67
N ARG A 46 0.54 14.20 -0.42
CA ARG A 46 1.13 14.69 -1.67
C ARG A 46 0.19 15.66 -2.38
N SER A 47 -1.10 15.37 -2.42
CA SER A 47 -2.11 16.27 -2.99
C SER A 47 -2.11 17.62 -2.29
N LEU A 48 -2.15 17.62 -0.96
CA LEU A 48 -2.15 18.84 -0.13
C LEU A 48 -0.87 19.68 -0.26
N LYS A 49 0.26 19.07 -0.61
CA LYS A 49 1.53 19.80 -0.83
C LYS A 49 1.62 20.48 -2.20
N ASN A 50 0.81 20.02 -3.15
CA ASN A 50 0.80 20.51 -4.53
C ASN A 50 -0.46 21.36 -4.83
N SER A 51 -1.22 21.75 -3.80
CA SER A 51 -2.36 22.67 -3.86
C SER A 51 -1.99 23.97 -3.18
#